data_AF-A0A6J4F9N8-F1
#
_entry.id   AF-A0A6J4F9N8-F1
#
_cell.length_a   1.000
_cell.length_b   1.000
_cell.length_c   1.000
_cell.angle_alpha   90.00
_cell.angle_beta   90.00
_cell.angle_gamma   90.00
#
_symmetry.space_group_name_H-M   'P 1'
#
loop_
_entity.id
_entity.type
_entity.pdbx_description
1 polymer ?
#
loop_
_entity_poly.entity_id
_entity_poly.type
_entity_poly.pdbx_seq_one_letter_code
_entity_poly.pdbx_strand_id
1 'polypeptide(L)'
;MAMSGRSVLARCPRYWAERAVLVVSCGALLWGILFVTDGNAKTRVVIAAAGVAFVVATMMVMRGLPRRVTAASLAIGIGLALAVSYVGDYRHHRKLALWKQVFEESLPGAVQSELADRNTILTFRAPSALDMLLSGIDKSTLHDFADVVAAANKFHDRVAPEFRRQRLSDEQARVASLMMFTSGLWGYGNVAAPDKPGCVGTNERKTITGRALTFQDYLESDIGCCTDYAYLLHALLDAAGFTNRLSSIPGHIFNEVQIRGRWHTVDANINVVTDHAWNDVGPQTPLEIMIFPHPGLTPGRLYRRSLLPFRVSQIVRMAAGLVEEASHPAEPPLFLSVSAGAEPAPGTVN
;
A
#
# COMPACT_ATOMS: atom_id res chain seq x y z
N MET A 1 64.24 -27.62 13.59
CA MET A 1 62.94 -27.27 14.19
C MET A 1 62.70 -25.77 13.95
N ALA A 2 61.84 -25.43 13.00
CA ALA A 2 61.42 -24.05 12.76
C ALA A 2 59.89 -24.02 12.84
N MET A 3 59.34 -23.44 13.91
CA MET A 3 57.91 -23.17 14.02
C MET A 3 57.64 -21.80 13.40
N SER A 4 56.83 -21.78 12.34
CA SER A 4 56.35 -20.55 11.70
C SER A 4 55.15 -20.00 12.47
N GLY A 5 55.25 -18.74 12.88
CA GLY A 5 54.12 -17.95 13.37
C GLY A 5 53.26 -17.50 12.19
N ARG A 6 52.04 -18.05 12.07
CA ARG A 6 50.98 -17.48 11.24
C ARG A 6 49.75 -17.15 12.11
N SER A 7 49.62 -15.83 12.34
CA SER A 7 48.42 -15.01 12.55
C SER A 7 47.14 -15.64 13.12
N VAL A 8 46.90 -15.36 14.41
CA VAL A 8 45.64 -15.58 15.15
C VAL A 8 44.49 -14.66 14.68
N LEU A 9 44.77 -13.60 13.89
CA LEU A 9 43.76 -12.61 13.49
C LEU A 9 42.79 -13.06 12.38
N ALA A 10 43.03 -14.20 11.71
CA ALA A 10 42.19 -14.64 10.59
C ALA A 10 40.87 -15.32 11.02
N ARG A 11 40.68 -15.66 12.30
CA ARG A 11 39.54 -16.46 12.79
C ARG A 11 38.61 -15.74 13.77
N CYS A 12 38.55 -14.42 13.76
CA CYS A 12 37.60 -13.67 14.59
C CYS A 12 36.42 -13.18 13.72
N PRO A 13 35.21 -13.78 13.82
CA PRO A 13 34.05 -13.39 13.00
C PRO A 13 33.65 -11.91 13.19
N ARG A 14 33.92 -11.35 14.37
CA ARG A 14 33.65 -9.94 14.71
C ARG A 14 34.46 -8.96 13.85
N TYR A 15 35.72 -9.29 13.58
CA TYR A 15 36.63 -8.46 12.79
C TYR A 15 36.21 -8.35 11.32
N TRP A 16 35.70 -9.44 10.75
CA TRP A 16 35.20 -9.46 9.37
C TRP A 16 33.84 -8.78 9.23
N ALA A 17 32.96 -8.90 10.23
CA ALA A 17 31.68 -8.19 10.26
C ALA A 17 31.87 -6.66 10.33
N GLU A 18 32.79 -6.17 11.16
CA GLU A 18 33.10 -4.74 11.29
C GLU A 18 33.69 -4.16 9.99
N ARG A 19 34.54 -4.92 9.29
CA ARG A 19 35.10 -4.49 7.99
C ARG A 19 34.09 -4.55 6.85
N ALA A 20 33.18 -5.52 6.83
CA ALA A 20 32.11 -5.58 5.83
C ALA A 20 31.15 -4.39 5.97
N VAL A 21 30.79 -4.02 7.21
CA VAL A 21 29.96 -2.82 7.47
C VAL A 21 30.68 -1.54 7.03
N LEU A 22 31.99 -1.41 7.30
CA LEU A 22 32.76 -0.25 6.87
C LEU A 22 32.84 -0.13 5.33
N VAL A 23 33.05 -1.24 4.63
CA VAL A 23 33.12 -1.27 3.15
C VAL A 23 31.76 -0.94 2.52
N VAL A 24 30.66 -1.47 3.06
CA VAL A 24 29.29 -1.15 2.59
C VAL A 24 28.92 0.31 2.89
N SER A 25 29.32 0.83 4.05
CA SER A 25 29.05 2.23 4.43
C SER A 25 29.84 3.22 3.57
N CYS A 26 31.12 2.93 3.31
CA CYS A 26 31.93 3.74 2.40
C CYS A 26 31.44 3.64 0.95
N GLY A 27 30.98 2.46 0.52
CA GLY A 27 30.36 2.25 -0.79
C GLY A 27 29.07 3.05 -0.97
N ALA A 28 28.17 3.03 0.02
CA ALA A 28 26.93 3.81 0.00
C ALA A 28 27.17 5.33 0.04
N LEU A 29 28.19 5.78 0.79
CA LEU A 29 28.59 7.19 0.82
C LEU A 29 29.18 7.65 -0.51
N LEU A 30 30.06 6.86 -1.13
CA LEU A 30 30.60 7.13 -2.47
C LEU A 30 29.50 7.10 -3.54
N TRP A 31 28.55 6.18 -3.44
CA TRP A 31 27.41 6.06 -4.36
C TRP A 31 26.47 7.28 -4.24
N GLY A 32 26.21 7.75 -3.02
CA GLY A 32 25.49 9.01 -2.77
C GLY A 32 26.22 10.23 -3.31
N ILE A 33 27.56 10.32 -3.14
CA ILE A 33 28.38 11.43 -3.66
C ILE A 33 28.41 11.44 -5.20
N LEU A 34 28.47 10.28 -5.85
CA LEU A 34 28.51 10.17 -7.31
C LEU A 34 27.17 10.53 -8.00
N PHE A 35 26.03 10.37 -7.31
CA PHE A 35 24.71 10.75 -7.83
C PHE A 35 24.26 12.18 -7.45
N VAL A 36 24.96 12.84 -6.53
CA VAL A 36 24.70 14.25 -6.16
C VAL A 36 25.09 15.24 -7.28
N THR A 37 25.82 14.81 -8.30
CA THR A 37 26.31 15.69 -9.36
C THR A 37 25.24 16.09 -10.39
N ASP A 38 24.13 15.35 -10.52
CA ASP A 38 23.15 15.53 -11.62
C ASP A 38 21.70 15.90 -11.18
N GLY A 39 21.45 16.08 -9.88
CA GLY A 39 20.13 16.52 -9.36
C GLY A 39 20.00 18.04 -9.19
N ASN A 40 18.78 18.58 -9.08
CA ASN A 40 18.58 19.97 -8.64
C ASN A 40 18.98 20.16 -7.15
N ALA A 41 19.18 21.39 -6.71
CA ALA A 41 19.66 21.70 -5.36
C ALA A 41 18.81 21.07 -4.23
N LYS A 42 17.49 20.96 -4.40
CA LYS A 42 16.61 20.33 -3.41
C LYS A 42 16.83 18.81 -3.34
N THR A 43 16.95 18.15 -4.49
CA THR A 43 17.24 16.70 -4.55
C THR A 43 18.58 16.39 -3.90
N ARG A 44 19.60 17.23 -4.10
CA ARG A 44 20.94 17.06 -3.48
C ARG A 44 20.88 17.14 -1.96
N VAL A 45 20.11 18.08 -1.41
CA VAL A 45 19.93 18.23 0.05
C VAL A 45 19.23 17.02 0.65
N VAL A 46 18.20 16.47 -0.01
CA VAL A 46 17.49 15.28 0.47
C VAL A 46 18.38 14.04 0.45
N ILE A 47 19.15 13.83 -0.63
CA ILE A 47 20.11 12.72 -0.73
C ILE A 47 21.20 12.85 0.34
N ALA A 48 21.73 14.05 0.55
CA ALA A 48 22.73 14.29 1.59
C ALA A 48 22.18 14.02 2.99
N ALA A 49 20.96 14.49 3.29
CA ALA A 49 20.30 14.24 4.58
C ALA A 49 20.03 12.75 4.81
N ALA A 50 19.58 12.02 3.79
CA ALA A 50 19.37 10.57 3.86
C ALA A 50 20.70 9.82 4.08
N GLY A 51 21.77 10.23 3.40
CA GLY A 51 23.12 9.67 3.60
C GLY A 51 23.64 9.89 5.02
N VAL A 52 23.47 11.10 5.58
CA VAL A 52 23.83 11.39 6.98
C VAL A 52 23.01 10.56 7.96
N ALA A 53 21.69 10.45 7.75
CA ALA A 53 20.82 9.63 8.59
C ALA A 53 21.23 8.14 8.57
N PHE A 54 21.61 7.62 7.40
CA PHE A 54 22.12 6.25 7.24
C PHE A 54 23.46 6.04 7.98
N VAL A 55 24.40 6.99 7.89
CA VAL A 55 25.67 6.92 8.62
C VAL A 55 25.42 6.95 10.13
N VAL A 56 24.55 7.83 10.61
CA VAL A 56 24.20 7.92 12.04
C VAL A 56 23.54 6.64 12.53
N ALA A 57 22.58 6.09 11.77
CA ALA A 57 21.96 4.81 12.07
C ALA A 57 23.00 3.68 12.14
N THR A 58 23.95 3.65 11.21
CA THR A 58 25.03 2.66 11.16
C THR A 58 25.99 2.78 12.37
N MET A 59 26.35 4.00 12.75
CA MET A 59 27.15 4.27 13.95
C MET A 59 26.41 3.85 15.23
N MET A 60 25.08 4.01 15.27
CA MET A 60 24.23 3.53 16.34
C MET A 60 24.22 2.00 16.44
N VAL A 61 24.24 1.27 15.32
CA VAL A 61 24.41 -0.20 15.31
C VAL A 61 25.73 -0.62 15.93
N MET A 62 26.82 0.04 15.53
CA MET A 62 28.16 -0.28 16.04
C MET A 62 28.30 -0.04 17.56
N ARG A 63 27.43 0.80 18.14
CA ARG A 63 27.38 1.07 19.59
C ARG A 63 26.51 0.11 20.39
N GLY A 64 26.02 -0.98 19.78
CA GLY A 64 25.34 -2.05 20.50
C GLY A 64 23.87 -1.78 20.83
N LEU A 65 23.21 -0.89 20.08
CA LEU A 65 21.76 -0.78 20.16
C LEU A 65 21.07 -2.09 19.76
N PRO A 66 19.87 -2.40 20.30
CA PRO A 66 19.16 -3.63 20.01
C PRO A 66 18.97 -3.78 18.50
N ARG A 67 19.29 -4.96 17.94
CA ARG A 67 19.21 -5.30 16.50
C ARG A 67 17.88 -4.89 15.84
N ARG A 68 16.80 -4.78 16.62
CA ARG A 68 15.46 -4.40 16.18
C ARG A 68 15.33 -2.92 15.82
N VAL A 69 15.98 -2.03 16.57
CA VAL A 69 16.01 -0.59 16.27
C VAL A 69 16.78 -0.35 14.97
N THR A 70 17.86 -1.10 14.77
CA THR A 70 18.68 -1.09 13.56
C THR A 70 17.91 -1.48 12.31
N ALA A 71 17.15 -2.58 12.34
CA ALA A 71 16.43 -3.08 11.17
C ALA A 71 15.32 -2.12 10.72
N ALA A 72 14.59 -1.52 11.68
CA ALA A 72 13.56 -0.54 11.39
C ALA A 72 14.13 0.76 10.82
N SER A 73 15.21 1.30 11.41
CA SER A 73 15.88 2.50 10.88
C SER A 73 16.48 2.27 9.48
N LEU A 74 16.99 1.07 9.21
CA LEU A 74 17.51 0.69 7.90
C LEU A 74 16.39 0.57 6.86
N ALA A 75 15.28 -0.07 7.19
CA ALA A 75 14.11 -0.20 6.32
C ALA A 75 13.51 1.17 5.97
N ILE A 76 13.41 2.08 6.95
CA ILE A 76 12.95 3.46 6.74
C ILE A 76 13.93 4.24 5.85
N GLY A 77 15.25 4.15 6.12
CA GLY A 77 16.27 4.82 5.32
C GLY A 77 16.29 4.36 3.86
N ILE A 78 16.06 3.06 3.62
CA ILE A 78 16.03 2.47 2.27
C ILE A 78 14.73 2.82 1.55
N GLY A 79 13.59 2.79 2.25
CA GLY A 79 12.32 3.28 1.69
C GLY A 79 12.40 4.75 1.24
N LEU A 80 13.08 5.60 2.01
CA LEU A 80 13.35 7.00 1.64
C LEU A 80 14.31 7.12 0.45
N ALA A 81 15.39 6.35 0.42
CA ALA A 81 16.35 6.36 -0.70
C ALA A 81 15.70 5.93 -2.02
N LEU A 82 14.83 4.92 -1.99
CA LEU A 82 14.12 4.44 -3.18
C LEU A 82 13.05 5.42 -3.65
N ALA A 83 12.34 6.06 -2.72
CA ALA A 83 11.40 7.14 -3.06
C ALA A 83 12.12 8.30 -3.77
N VAL A 84 13.35 8.64 -3.36
CA VAL A 84 14.15 9.71 -3.96
C VAL A 84 14.72 9.32 -5.33
N SER A 85 15.28 8.10 -5.47
CA SER A 85 15.77 7.58 -6.74
C SER A 85 14.65 7.45 -7.78
N TYR A 86 13.45 7.07 -7.33
CA TYR A 86 12.29 6.96 -8.21
C TYR A 86 11.82 8.31 -8.76
N VAL A 87 12.14 9.44 -8.12
CA VAL A 87 11.77 10.79 -8.60
C VAL A 87 12.63 11.25 -9.78
N GLY A 88 13.87 10.74 -9.90
CA GLY A 88 14.91 11.29 -10.79
C GLY A 88 14.90 10.85 -12.25
N ASP A 89 14.39 9.66 -12.60
CA ASP A 89 14.63 9.10 -13.95
C ASP A 89 13.35 8.52 -14.58
N TYR A 90 12.84 9.16 -15.64
CA TYR A 90 11.77 8.57 -16.46
C TYR A 90 11.79 9.11 -17.90
N ARG A 91 12.97 9.13 -18.52
CA ARG A 91 13.07 9.18 -19.99
C ARG A 91 13.59 7.86 -20.54
N HIS A 92 12.89 6.75 -20.29
CA HIS A 92 12.71 5.64 -21.24
C HIS A 92 12.05 4.41 -20.59
N HIS A 93 11.31 3.68 -21.43
CA HIS A 93 11.00 2.24 -21.39
C HIS A 93 9.64 1.69 -20.89
N ARG A 94 9.05 0.95 -21.86
CA ARG A 94 8.59 -0.45 -21.91
C ARG A 94 8.07 -1.16 -20.64
N LYS A 95 7.06 -2.00 -20.93
CA LYS A 95 6.04 -2.61 -20.07
C LYS A 95 6.50 -3.86 -19.28
N LEU A 96 5.84 -4.06 -18.14
CA LEU A 96 5.54 -5.32 -17.42
C LEU A 96 6.66 -6.11 -16.71
N ALA A 97 7.94 -6.01 -17.08
CA ALA A 97 9.03 -6.66 -16.31
C ALA A 97 9.36 -5.94 -14.99
N LEU A 98 8.95 -4.68 -14.86
CA LEU A 98 9.28 -3.80 -13.73
C LEU A 98 8.61 -4.21 -12.41
N TRP A 99 7.55 -5.03 -12.43
CA TRP A 99 6.78 -5.34 -11.21
C TRP A 99 7.54 -6.29 -10.27
N LYS A 100 8.13 -7.33 -10.86
CA LYS A 100 9.02 -8.26 -10.15
C LYS A 100 10.28 -7.52 -9.72
N GLN A 101 10.84 -6.71 -10.62
CA GLN A 101 12.06 -5.95 -10.39
C GLN A 101 11.91 -4.88 -9.30
N VAL A 102 10.83 -4.09 -9.28
CA VAL A 102 10.63 -3.08 -8.22
C VAL A 102 10.37 -3.77 -6.88
N PHE A 103 9.59 -4.83 -6.80
CA PHE A 103 9.40 -5.52 -5.52
C PHE A 103 10.68 -6.22 -5.03
N GLU A 104 11.43 -6.86 -5.94
CA GLU A 104 12.67 -7.60 -5.66
C GLU A 104 13.92 -6.71 -5.51
N GLU A 105 13.94 -5.49 -6.07
CA GLU A 105 15.08 -4.55 -5.95
C GLU A 105 14.83 -3.45 -4.90
N SER A 106 13.58 -3.18 -4.51
CA SER A 106 13.23 -2.13 -3.54
C SER A 106 13.29 -2.56 -2.07
N LEU A 107 13.52 -3.84 -1.80
CA LEU A 107 13.77 -4.32 -0.45
C LEU A 107 15.13 -5.01 -0.47
N PRO A 108 16.06 -4.70 0.46
CA PRO A 108 17.32 -5.43 0.55
C PRO A 108 17.02 -6.93 0.66
N GLY A 109 17.75 -7.77 -0.08
CA GLY A 109 17.45 -9.21 -0.15
C GLY A 109 17.33 -9.89 1.23
N ALA A 110 18.01 -9.38 2.25
CA ALA A 110 17.88 -9.85 3.63
C ALA A 110 16.52 -9.54 4.29
N VAL A 111 15.93 -8.37 3.99
CA VAL A 111 14.59 -8.00 4.46
C VAL A 111 13.54 -8.82 3.70
N GLN A 112 13.75 -9.07 2.41
CA GLN A 112 12.87 -9.94 1.65
C GLN A 112 12.89 -11.37 2.15
N SER A 113 14.06 -11.96 2.45
CA SER A 113 14.13 -13.32 2.96
C SER A 113 13.44 -13.45 4.32
N GLU A 114 13.67 -12.51 5.25
CA GLU A 114 13.04 -12.55 6.57
C GLU A 114 11.51 -12.34 6.51
N LEU A 115 11.05 -11.45 5.63
CA LEU A 115 9.62 -11.26 5.41
C LEU A 115 8.98 -12.43 4.64
N ALA A 116 9.71 -13.08 3.73
CA ALA A 116 9.20 -14.20 2.94
C ALA A 116 9.12 -15.50 3.74
N ASP A 117 10.01 -15.71 4.73
CA ASP A 117 10.01 -16.93 5.54
C ASP A 117 8.76 -17.06 6.42
N ARG A 118 8.09 -15.95 6.73
CA ARG A 118 6.93 -15.90 7.63
C ARG A 118 5.62 -15.51 6.96
N ASN A 119 5.67 -14.78 5.85
CA ASN A 119 4.48 -14.25 5.20
C ASN A 119 4.26 -14.96 3.86
N THR A 120 3.01 -15.27 3.55
CA THR A 120 2.59 -15.74 2.24
C THR A 120 2.12 -14.54 1.42
N ILE A 121 2.85 -14.17 0.37
CA ILE A 121 2.44 -13.08 -0.53
C ILE A 121 1.81 -13.67 -1.78
N LEU A 122 0.51 -13.41 -1.97
CA LEU A 122 -0.27 -13.87 -3.11
C LEU A 122 -0.56 -12.69 -4.03
N THR A 123 -0.18 -12.78 -5.31
CA THR A 123 -0.48 -11.74 -6.30
C THR A 123 -1.54 -12.22 -7.27
N PHE A 124 -2.63 -11.47 -7.39
CA PHE A 124 -3.77 -11.80 -8.24
C PHE A 124 -3.73 -11.05 -9.56
N ARG A 125 -4.33 -11.67 -10.57
CA ARG A 125 -4.58 -11.07 -11.88
C ARG A 125 -6.08 -10.98 -12.11
N ALA A 126 -6.50 -9.94 -12.82
CA ALA A 126 -7.87 -9.78 -13.27
C ALA A 126 -7.90 -9.23 -14.71
N PRO A 127 -7.54 -10.03 -15.73
CA PRO A 127 -7.56 -9.59 -17.13
C PRO A 127 -8.92 -9.04 -17.55
N SER A 128 -10.01 -9.61 -17.04
CA SER A 128 -11.39 -9.11 -17.27
C SER A 128 -11.65 -7.70 -16.75
N ALA A 129 -10.76 -7.18 -15.90
CA ALA A 129 -10.81 -5.84 -15.36
C ALA A 129 -9.90 -4.84 -16.09
N LEU A 130 -9.24 -5.23 -17.19
CA LEU A 130 -8.24 -4.40 -17.88
C LEU A 130 -8.78 -3.02 -18.28
N ASP A 131 -9.99 -2.94 -18.81
CA ASP A 131 -10.59 -1.65 -19.19
C ASP A 131 -10.76 -0.73 -17.97
N MET A 132 -11.17 -1.27 -16.83
CA MET A 132 -11.25 -0.53 -15.56
C MET A 132 -9.85 -0.13 -15.07
N LEU A 133 -8.84 -0.99 -15.23
CA LEU A 133 -7.46 -0.64 -14.85
C LEU A 133 -6.87 0.50 -15.68
N LEU A 134 -7.26 0.62 -16.95
CA LEU A 134 -6.75 1.65 -17.86
C LEU A 134 -7.57 2.95 -17.81
N SER A 135 -8.90 2.81 -17.76
CA SER A 135 -9.85 3.92 -17.94
C SER A 135 -10.60 4.28 -16.65
N GLY A 136 -10.49 3.48 -15.60
CA GLY A 136 -11.35 3.58 -14.40
C GLY A 136 -12.78 3.12 -14.67
N ILE A 137 -13.65 3.33 -13.68
CA ILE A 137 -15.11 3.17 -13.81
C ILE A 137 -15.68 4.39 -14.52
N ASP A 138 -16.61 4.15 -15.45
CA ASP A 138 -17.42 5.21 -16.06
C ASP A 138 -18.45 5.70 -15.04
N LYS A 139 -18.26 6.94 -14.57
CA LYS A 139 -19.12 7.55 -13.55
C LYS A 139 -20.34 8.26 -14.16
N SER A 140 -20.41 8.40 -15.49
CA SER A 140 -21.53 9.08 -16.15
C SER A 140 -22.85 8.30 -16.05
N THR A 141 -22.77 7.00 -15.78
CA THR A 141 -23.93 6.12 -15.58
C THR A 141 -24.32 5.96 -14.10
N LEU A 142 -23.70 6.72 -13.19
CA LEU A 142 -23.94 6.64 -11.75
C LEU A 142 -24.65 7.92 -11.34
N HIS A 143 -25.82 7.81 -10.72
CA HIS A 143 -26.61 8.97 -10.28
C HIS A 143 -26.87 8.94 -8.77
N ASP A 144 -27.00 7.75 -8.21
CA ASP A 144 -27.16 7.52 -6.77
C ASP A 144 -26.35 6.32 -6.29
N PHE A 145 -26.46 5.99 -5.01
CA PHE A 145 -25.74 4.86 -4.42
C PHE A 145 -26.25 3.50 -4.94
N ALA A 146 -27.53 3.38 -5.31
CA ALA A 146 -28.07 2.14 -5.86
C ALA A 146 -27.43 1.81 -7.21
N ASP A 147 -27.19 2.82 -8.05
CA ASP A 147 -26.43 2.65 -9.30
C ASP A 147 -24.99 2.16 -9.02
N VAL A 148 -24.35 2.67 -7.97
CA VAL A 148 -23.00 2.22 -7.59
C VAL A 148 -23.01 0.77 -7.14
N VAL A 149 -23.98 0.36 -6.32
CA VAL A 149 -24.15 -1.04 -5.90
C VAL A 149 -24.39 -1.94 -7.11
N ALA A 150 -25.27 -1.54 -8.03
CA ALA A 150 -25.56 -2.28 -9.26
C ALA A 150 -24.30 -2.42 -10.15
N ALA A 151 -23.55 -1.34 -10.32
CA ALA A 151 -22.30 -1.34 -11.08
C ALA A 151 -21.22 -2.22 -10.42
N ALA A 152 -21.11 -2.18 -9.09
CA ALA A 152 -20.20 -3.01 -8.32
C ALA A 152 -20.58 -4.51 -8.42
N ASN A 153 -21.87 -4.83 -8.41
CA ASN A 153 -22.38 -6.19 -8.64
C ASN A 153 -22.01 -6.70 -10.03
N LYS A 154 -22.31 -5.92 -11.07
CA LYS A 154 -21.95 -6.26 -12.44
C LYS A 154 -20.44 -6.41 -12.62
N PHE A 155 -19.65 -5.58 -11.94
CA PHE A 155 -18.20 -5.71 -11.92
C PHE A 155 -17.77 -7.03 -11.26
N HIS A 156 -18.34 -7.37 -10.11
CA HIS A 156 -18.09 -8.64 -9.42
C HIS A 156 -18.40 -9.84 -10.32
N ASP A 157 -19.57 -9.89 -10.95
CA ASP A 157 -19.97 -11.02 -11.80
C ASP A 157 -18.97 -11.27 -12.94
N ARG A 158 -18.37 -10.19 -13.45
CA ARG A 158 -17.34 -10.26 -14.48
C ARG A 158 -16.01 -10.82 -13.96
N VAL A 159 -15.54 -10.40 -12.77
CA VAL A 159 -14.19 -10.74 -12.27
C VAL A 159 -14.15 -11.97 -11.35
N ALA A 160 -15.25 -12.30 -10.69
CA ALA A 160 -15.32 -13.40 -9.72
C ALA A 160 -14.89 -14.77 -10.26
N PRO A 161 -15.24 -15.17 -11.51
CA PRO A 161 -14.75 -16.43 -12.08
C PRO A 161 -13.21 -16.53 -12.12
N GLU A 162 -12.51 -15.41 -12.33
CA GLU A 162 -11.04 -15.37 -12.33
C GLU A 162 -10.46 -15.53 -10.94
N PHE A 163 -11.05 -14.90 -9.93
CA PHE A 163 -10.64 -15.05 -8.54
C PHE A 163 -10.86 -16.46 -8.01
N ARG A 164 -12.00 -17.08 -8.35
CA ARG A 164 -12.27 -18.49 -8.03
C ARG A 164 -11.24 -19.44 -8.66
N ARG A 165 -10.86 -19.21 -9.92
CA ARG A 165 -9.76 -19.98 -10.57
C ARG A 165 -8.42 -19.81 -9.86
N GLN A 166 -8.20 -18.65 -9.22
CA GLN A 166 -7.04 -18.37 -8.37
C GLN A 166 -7.26 -18.80 -6.91
N ARG A 167 -8.26 -19.65 -6.64
CA ARG A 167 -8.57 -20.28 -5.35
C ARG A 167 -9.05 -19.36 -4.24
N LEU A 168 -9.57 -18.17 -4.59
CA LEU A 168 -10.34 -17.39 -3.62
C LEU A 168 -11.67 -18.07 -3.33
N SER A 169 -12.08 -18.00 -2.07
CA SER A 169 -13.45 -18.28 -1.68
C SER A 169 -14.42 -17.27 -2.27
N ASP A 170 -15.72 -17.58 -2.28
CA ASP A 170 -16.75 -16.65 -2.76
C ASP A 170 -16.76 -15.33 -2.00
N GLU A 171 -16.65 -15.37 -0.66
CA GLU A 171 -16.55 -14.16 0.17
C GLU A 171 -15.28 -13.35 -0.14
N GLN A 172 -14.11 -13.99 -0.23
CA GLN A 172 -12.87 -13.30 -0.59
C GLN A 172 -12.94 -12.70 -2.00
N ALA A 173 -13.47 -13.44 -2.96
CA ALA A 173 -13.66 -12.96 -4.33
C ALA A 173 -14.61 -11.77 -4.35
N ARG A 174 -15.69 -11.79 -3.56
CA ARG A 174 -16.65 -10.70 -3.43
C ARG A 174 -16.01 -9.45 -2.83
N VAL A 175 -15.36 -9.56 -1.68
CA VAL A 175 -14.65 -8.46 -1.02
C VAL A 175 -13.58 -7.86 -1.94
N ALA A 176 -12.75 -8.71 -2.56
CA ALA A 176 -11.72 -8.26 -3.50
C ALA A 176 -12.31 -7.51 -4.71
N SER A 177 -13.47 -7.96 -5.22
CA SER A 177 -14.15 -7.30 -6.33
C SER A 177 -14.65 -5.91 -5.95
N LEU A 178 -15.27 -5.77 -4.76
CA LEU A 178 -15.76 -4.48 -4.25
C LEU A 178 -14.61 -3.50 -3.98
N MET A 179 -13.51 -4.00 -3.40
CA MET A 179 -12.29 -3.24 -3.19
C MET A 179 -11.69 -2.73 -4.52
N MET A 180 -11.56 -3.62 -5.51
CA MET A 180 -11.06 -3.25 -6.84
C MET A 180 -11.98 -2.29 -7.58
N PHE A 181 -13.30 -2.47 -7.48
CA PHE A 181 -14.28 -1.54 -8.05
C PHE A 181 -14.12 -0.14 -7.44
N THR A 182 -14.02 -0.06 -6.11
CA THR A 182 -13.81 1.21 -5.38
C THR A 182 -12.52 1.90 -5.82
N SER A 183 -11.44 1.15 -5.97
CA SER A 183 -10.16 1.65 -6.49
C SER A 183 -10.27 2.27 -7.88
N GLY A 184 -11.24 1.80 -8.68
CA GLY A 184 -11.51 2.23 -10.04
C GLY A 184 -12.21 3.57 -10.18
N LEU A 185 -12.66 4.20 -9.08
CA LEU A 185 -13.41 5.46 -9.16
C LEU A 185 -12.51 6.70 -9.15
N TRP A 186 -11.36 6.64 -8.47
CA TRP A 186 -10.47 7.77 -8.26
C TRP A 186 -9.01 7.42 -8.46
N GLY A 187 -8.21 8.41 -8.84
CA GLY A 187 -6.76 8.33 -8.70
C GLY A 187 -6.33 8.89 -7.35
N TYR A 188 -5.48 8.14 -6.63
CA TYR A 188 -4.93 8.51 -5.33
C TYR A 188 -4.15 9.83 -5.35
N GLY A 189 -4.70 10.86 -4.71
CA GLY A 189 -4.05 12.15 -4.57
C GLY A 189 -3.95 12.97 -5.87
N ASN A 190 -3.33 14.13 -5.73
CA ASN A 190 -3.18 15.11 -6.80
C ASN A 190 -2.15 14.68 -7.86
N VAL A 191 -2.37 15.08 -9.12
CA VAL A 191 -1.46 14.79 -10.23
C VAL A 191 -0.42 15.88 -10.39
N ALA A 192 -0.87 17.14 -10.45
CA ALA A 192 -0.05 18.31 -10.70
C ALA A 192 0.53 18.91 -9.40
N ALA A 193 -0.19 18.80 -8.28
CA ALA A 193 0.22 19.33 -6.98
C ALA A 193 0.29 18.21 -5.91
N PRO A 194 1.24 17.27 -6.01
CA PRO A 194 1.31 16.09 -5.14
C PRO A 194 1.48 16.42 -3.64
N ASP A 195 1.96 17.62 -3.33
CA ASP A 195 2.19 18.08 -1.95
C ASP A 195 0.93 18.65 -1.28
N LYS A 196 -0.17 18.82 -2.05
CA LYS A 196 -1.45 19.32 -1.53
C LYS A 196 -2.36 18.15 -1.09
N PRO A 197 -3.33 18.40 -0.18
CA PRO A 197 -4.39 17.44 0.08
C PRO A 197 -5.07 17.04 -1.23
N GLY A 198 -5.30 15.74 -1.41
CA GLY A 198 -5.85 15.17 -2.65
C GLY A 198 -7.02 14.25 -2.37
N CYS A 199 -7.99 14.74 -1.60
CA CYS A 199 -9.26 14.07 -1.32
C CYS A 199 -10.38 14.64 -2.20
N VAL A 200 -11.53 13.97 -2.26
CA VAL A 200 -12.71 14.46 -3.00
C VAL A 200 -13.08 15.89 -2.60
N GLY A 201 -13.13 16.17 -1.28
CA GLY A 201 -13.49 17.50 -0.77
C GLY A 201 -12.43 18.58 -0.95
N THR A 202 -11.16 18.18 -1.01
CA THR A 202 -10.02 19.11 -1.11
C THR A 202 -8.94 18.49 -1.98
N ASN A 203 -8.84 18.96 -3.22
CA ASN A 203 -7.83 18.56 -4.20
C ASN A 203 -7.37 19.73 -5.07
N GLU A 204 -6.49 19.46 -6.02
CA GLU A 204 -5.90 20.46 -6.92
C GLU A 204 -6.90 21.12 -7.88
N ARG A 205 -8.07 20.50 -8.11
CA ARG A 205 -9.09 21.00 -9.04
C ARG A 205 -10.22 21.72 -8.32
N LYS A 206 -10.56 21.27 -7.11
CA LYS A 206 -11.72 21.74 -6.35
C LYS A 206 -11.40 21.76 -4.86
N THR A 207 -11.91 22.77 -4.18
CA THR A 207 -11.90 22.83 -2.71
C THR A 207 -13.31 23.18 -2.28
N ILE A 208 -13.98 22.25 -1.61
CA ILE A 208 -15.35 22.39 -1.11
C ILE A 208 -15.27 22.82 0.35
N THR A 209 -15.82 23.98 0.66
CA THR A 209 -15.84 24.53 2.03
C THR A 209 -17.25 24.98 2.39
N GLY A 210 -17.55 25.01 3.70
CA GLY A 210 -18.82 25.52 4.21
C GLY A 210 -20.03 24.61 4.03
N ARG A 211 -19.85 23.37 3.55
CA ARG A 211 -20.91 22.34 3.49
C ARG A 211 -20.33 20.93 3.56
N ALA A 212 -21.17 19.97 3.95
CA ALA A 212 -20.87 18.55 3.79
C ALA A 212 -20.75 18.18 2.30
N LEU A 213 -19.96 17.16 1.99
CA LEU A 213 -19.86 16.60 0.64
C LEU A 213 -21.19 15.96 0.26
N THR A 214 -21.59 16.10 -1.00
CA THR A 214 -22.74 15.38 -1.57
C THR A 214 -22.25 14.16 -2.33
N PHE A 215 -23.16 13.23 -2.62
CA PHE A 215 -22.82 12.05 -3.41
C PHE A 215 -22.31 12.43 -4.81
N GLN A 216 -22.90 13.49 -5.38
CA GLN A 216 -22.47 14.07 -6.65
C GLN A 216 -21.02 14.60 -6.59
N ASP A 217 -20.56 15.16 -5.47
CA ASP A 217 -19.16 15.59 -5.36
C ASP A 217 -18.18 14.41 -5.49
N TYR A 218 -18.53 13.24 -4.93
CA TYR A 218 -17.75 12.02 -5.05
C TYR A 218 -17.69 11.52 -6.50
N LEU A 219 -18.82 11.55 -7.21
CA LEU A 219 -18.89 11.13 -8.61
C LEU A 219 -18.18 12.10 -9.56
N GLU A 220 -18.24 13.40 -9.31
CA GLU A 220 -17.59 14.41 -10.15
C GLU A 220 -16.07 14.43 -9.96
N SER A 221 -15.57 14.05 -8.79
CA SER A 221 -14.13 14.04 -8.53
C SER A 221 -13.42 12.87 -9.20
N ASP A 222 -12.30 13.11 -9.88
CA ASP A 222 -11.36 12.06 -10.35
C ASP A 222 -10.23 11.79 -9.35
N ILE A 223 -10.21 12.52 -8.23
CA ILE A 223 -9.18 12.49 -7.21
C ILE A 223 -9.82 12.07 -5.89
N GLY A 224 -9.19 11.12 -5.22
CA GLY A 224 -9.62 10.64 -3.91
C GLY A 224 -8.42 10.32 -3.04
N CYS A 225 -8.64 10.29 -1.73
CA CYS A 225 -7.65 9.89 -0.74
C CYS A 225 -8.17 8.69 0.07
N CYS A 226 -7.34 8.14 0.95
CA CYS A 226 -7.67 6.94 1.74
C CYS A 226 -9.04 7.00 2.43
N THR A 227 -9.47 8.18 2.88
CA THR A 227 -10.80 8.38 3.48
C THR A 227 -11.93 8.14 2.49
N ASP A 228 -11.81 8.66 1.26
CA ASP A 228 -12.81 8.49 0.21
C ASP A 228 -12.94 7.02 -0.21
N TYR A 229 -11.81 6.31 -0.34
CA TYR A 229 -11.79 4.87 -0.63
C TYR A 229 -12.41 4.06 0.51
N ALA A 230 -12.01 4.31 1.76
CA ALA A 230 -12.47 3.54 2.91
C ALA A 230 -13.98 3.70 3.16
N TYR A 231 -14.50 4.93 3.00
CA TYR A 231 -15.91 5.22 3.22
C TYR A 231 -16.81 4.57 2.16
N LEU A 232 -16.44 4.66 0.88
CA LEU A 232 -17.23 4.00 -0.16
C LEU A 232 -17.12 2.47 -0.06
N LEU A 233 -15.94 1.93 0.25
CA LEU A 233 -15.79 0.49 0.42
C LEU A 233 -16.63 -0.01 1.61
N HIS A 234 -16.62 0.70 2.75
CA HIS A 234 -17.46 0.39 3.91
C HIS A 234 -18.93 0.27 3.49
N ALA A 235 -19.41 1.30 2.79
CA ALA A 235 -20.76 1.36 2.27
C ALA A 235 -21.13 0.19 1.34
N LEU A 236 -20.22 -0.19 0.44
CA LEU A 236 -20.43 -1.33 -0.47
C LEU A 236 -20.38 -2.68 0.25
N LEU A 237 -19.59 -2.81 1.31
CA LEU A 237 -19.52 -4.01 2.14
C LEU A 237 -20.81 -4.18 2.94
N ASP A 238 -21.35 -3.11 3.52
CA ASP A 238 -22.65 -3.12 4.21
C ASP A 238 -23.78 -3.53 3.26
N ALA A 239 -23.84 -2.91 2.07
CA ALA A 239 -24.83 -3.24 1.04
C ALA A 239 -24.71 -4.70 0.55
N ALA A 240 -23.53 -5.31 0.67
CA ALA A 240 -23.28 -6.71 0.33
C ALA A 240 -23.48 -7.67 1.52
N GLY A 241 -23.90 -7.17 2.69
CA GLY A 241 -24.20 -7.98 3.87
C GLY A 241 -22.98 -8.41 4.70
N PHE A 242 -21.82 -7.78 4.50
CA PHE A 242 -20.63 -8.10 5.30
C PHE A 242 -20.60 -7.31 6.61
N THR A 243 -20.30 -8.01 7.71
CA THR A 243 -19.90 -7.33 8.95
C THR A 243 -18.53 -6.69 8.74
N ASN A 244 -18.45 -5.36 8.80
CA ASN A 244 -17.22 -4.63 8.57
C ASN A 244 -17.13 -3.37 9.44
N ARG A 245 -15.93 -2.79 9.57
CA ARG A 245 -15.66 -1.57 10.33
C ARG A 245 -14.58 -0.74 9.67
N LEU A 246 -14.58 0.56 9.96
CA LEU A 246 -13.45 1.42 9.65
C LEU A 246 -12.32 1.18 10.66
N SER A 247 -11.08 1.22 10.16
CA SER A 247 -9.87 1.20 10.97
C SER A 247 -8.96 2.32 10.53
N SER A 248 -8.42 3.08 11.48
CA SER A 248 -7.55 4.22 11.21
C SER A 248 -6.30 4.19 12.07
N ILE A 249 -5.17 4.40 11.40
CA ILE A 249 -3.86 4.67 11.98
C ILE A 249 -3.44 6.10 11.63
N PRO A 250 -2.43 6.68 12.30
CA PRO A 250 -1.86 7.96 11.91
C PRO A 250 -1.59 8.08 10.39
N GLY A 251 -2.34 8.97 9.75
CA GLY A 251 -2.20 9.29 8.33
C GLY A 251 -2.84 8.29 7.35
N HIS A 252 -3.58 7.27 7.83
CA HIS A 252 -4.25 6.32 6.94
C HIS A 252 -5.55 5.75 7.52
N ILE A 253 -6.50 5.43 6.65
CA ILE A 253 -7.77 4.81 7.01
C ILE A 253 -8.11 3.75 5.95
N PHE A 254 -8.63 2.63 6.42
CA PHE A 254 -8.95 1.44 5.64
C PHE A 254 -10.11 0.69 6.31
N ASN A 255 -10.47 -0.48 5.79
CA ASN A 255 -11.56 -1.29 6.30
C ASN A 255 -11.02 -2.57 6.95
N GLU A 256 -11.73 -3.06 7.95
CA GLU A 256 -11.65 -4.45 8.37
C GLU A 256 -12.99 -5.12 8.12
N VAL A 257 -12.98 -6.35 7.64
CA VAL A 257 -14.20 -7.10 7.31
C VAL A 257 -14.12 -8.53 7.83
N GLN A 258 -15.24 -9.06 8.28
CA GLN A 258 -15.33 -10.48 8.62
C GLN A 258 -15.49 -11.34 7.36
N ILE A 259 -14.55 -12.26 7.16
CA ILE A 259 -14.59 -13.28 6.12
C ILE A 259 -14.46 -14.62 6.82
N ARG A 260 -15.45 -15.50 6.65
CA ARG A 260 -15.51 -16.82 7.30
C ARG A 260 -15.30 -16.75 8.82
N GLY A 261 -15.88 -15.73 9.45
CA GLY A 261 -15.82 -15.51 10.91
C GLY A 261 -14.48 -14.98 11.44
N ARG A 262 -13.53 -14.59 10.58
CA ARG A 262 -12.27 -13.94 10.99
C ARG A 262 -12.21 -12.53 10.44
N TRP A 263 -11.55 -11.62 11.16
CA TRP A 263 -11.31 -10.27 10.68
C TRP A 263 -10.14 -10.25 9.68
N HIS A 264 -10.36 -9.54 8.58
CA HIS A 264 -9.40 -9.30 7.52
C HIS A 264 -9.22 -7.80 7.33
N THR A 265 -7.99 -7.31 7.19
CA THR A 265 -7.73 -5.94 6.74
C THR A 265 -7.95 -5.86 5.24
N VAL A 266 -8.69 -4.86 4.77
CA VAL A 266 -9.00 -4.61 3.35
C VAL A 266 -8.79 -3.14 3.04
N ASP A 267 -7.96 -2.86 2.05
CA ASP A 267 -7.58 -1.50 1.70
C ASP A 267 -7.75 -1.23 0.21
N ALA A 268 -8.83 -0.54 -0.15
CA ALA A 268 -9.12 -0.10 -1.52
C ALA A 268 -8.20 1.02 -2.00
N ASN A 269 -7.46 1.71 -1.14
CA ASN A 269 -6.48 2.70 -1.60
C ASN A 269 -5.24 2.02 -2.19
N ILE A 270 -4.90 0.81 -1.71
CA ILE A 270 -3.70 0.08 -2.17
C ILE A 270 -3.99 -1.30 -2.77
N ASN A 271 -5.25 -1.72 -2.85
CA ASN A 271 -5.70 -3.04 -3.30
C ASN A 271 -4.96 -4.19 -2.62
N VAL A 272 -5.03 -4.22 -1.29
CA VAL A 272 -4.44 -5.30 -0.47
C VAL A 272 -5.49 -5.83 0.49
N VAL A 273 -5.50 -7.15 0.66
CA VAL A 273 -6.22 -7.84 1.72
C VAL A 273 -5.22 -8.64 2.55
N THR A 274 -5.35 -8.61 3.88
CA THR A 274 -4.62 -9.53 4.77
C THR A 274 -5.59 -10.46 5.50
N ASP A 275 -5.09 -11.57 6.04
CA ASP A 275 -5.89 -12.55 6.77
C ASP A 275 -6.06 -12.28 8.27
N HIS A 276 -5.75 -11.05 8.70
CA HIS A 276 -5.82 -10.60 10.08
C HIS A 276 -6.41 -9.19 10.18
N ALA A 277 -7.03 -8.87 11.33
CA ALA A 277 -7.27 -7.47 11.72
C ALA A 277 -5.93 -6.77 11.93
N TRP A 278 -5.90 -5.46 11.75
CA TRP A 278 -4.67 -4.68 11.84
C TRP A 278 -3.99 -4.81 13.22
N ASN A 279 -4.78 -4.71 14.28
CA ASN A 279 -4.29 -4.80 15.66
C ASN A 279 -3.87 -6.21 16.09
N ASP A 280 -4.19 -7.25 15.30
CA ASP A 280 -3.80 -8.64 15.57
C ASP A 280 -2.44 -8.99 14.93
N VAL A 281 -1.89 -8.09 14.12
CA VAL A 281 -0.62 -8.30 13.41
C VAL A 281 0.56 -7.98 14.33
N GLY A 282 1.13 -8.99 14.98
CA GLY A 282 2.36 -8.87 15.75
C GLY A 282 3.63 -9.12 14.93
N PRO A 283 4.82 -8.83 15.49
CA PRO A 283 6.11 -9.11 14.83
C PRO A 283 6.37 -10.58 14.52
N GLN A 284 5.60 -11.50 15.09
CA GLN A 284 5.72 -12.96 14.91
C GLN A 284 4.48 -13.56 14.25
N THR A 285 3.46 -12.75 13.95
CA THR A 285 2.22 -13.23 13.31
C THR A 285 2.52 -13.52 11.84
N PRO A 286 2.38 -14.77 11.36
CA PRO A 286 2.46 -15.04 9.93
C PRO A 286 1.25 -14.42 9.23
N LEU A 287 1.47 -13.74 8.10
CA LEU A 287 0.40 -13.11 7.34
C LEU A 287 0.27 -13.71 5.95
N GLU A 288 -0.95 -13.92 5.51
CA GLU A 288 -1.28 -14.00 4.09
C GLU A 288 -1.60 -12.59 3.58
N ILE A 289 -0.83 -12.09 2.62
CA ILE A 289 -1.00 -10.78 1.99
C ILE A 289 -1.41 -10.99 0.54
N MET A 290 -2.68 -10.70 0.25
CA MET A 290 -3.27 -10.79 -1.08
C MET A 290 -3.20 -9.42 -1.78
N ILE A 291 -2.47 -9.37 -2.89
CA ILE A 291 -2.18 -8.16 -3.66
C ILE A 291 -2.96 -8.21 -4.98
N PHE A 292 -3.83 -7.23 -5.20
CA PHE A 292 -4.66 -7.16 -6.41
C PHE A 292 -4.18 -6.05 -7.38
N PRO A 293 -4.52 -6.13 -8.67
CA PRO A 293 -4.21 -5.07 -9.63
C PRO A 293 -4.86 -3.75 -9.21
N HIS A 294 -4.14 -2.62 -9.33
CA HIS A 294 -4.66 -1.30 -8.97
C HIS A 294 -4.56 -0.32 -10.15
N PRO A 295 -5.64 0.40 -10.51
CA PRO A 295 -5.64 1.34 -11.65
C PRO A 295 -4.62 2.46 -11.47
N GLY A 296 -4.45 2.97 -10.24
CA GLY A 296 -3.43 3.97 -9.91
C GLY A 296 -1.96 3.55 -10.12
N LEU A 297 -1.68 2.27 -10.35
CA LEU A 297 -0.33 1.76 -10.64
C LEU A 297 -0.14 1.38 -12.12
N THR A 298 -1.19 1.50 -12.92
CA THR A 298 -1.17 1.18 -14.35
C THR A 298 -1.20 2.49 -15.13
N PRO A 299 -0.30 2.71 -16.12
CA PRO A 299 -0.38 3.91 -16.97
C PRO A 299 -1.76 4.01 -17.63
N GLY A 300 -2.50 5.06 -17.26
CA GLY A 300 -3.91 5.22 -17.60
C GLY A 300 -4.50 6.45 -16.91
N ARG A 301 -5.83 6.62 -16.98
CA ARG A 301 -6.54 7.82 -16.47
C ARG A 301 -6.28 8.07 -14.99
N LEU A 302 -6.27 7.00 -14.20
CA LEU A 302 -6.17 7.08 -12.73
C LEU A 302 -4.75 6.91 -12.21
N TYR A 303 -3.73 6.81 -13.09
CA TYR A 303 -2.35 6.60 -12.68
C TYR A 303 -1.85 7.69 -11.72
N ARG A 304 -1.16 7.29 -10.66
CA ARG A 304 -0.58 8.18 -9.65
C ARG A 304 0.77 7.66 -9.18
N ARG A 305 1.82 8.46 -9.42
CA ARG A 305 3.20 8.10 -9.06
C ARG A 305 3.39 7.87 -7.56
N SER A 306 2.71 8.68 -6.74
CA SER A 306 2.77 8.62 -5.27
C SER A 306 2.18 7.34 -4.69
N LEU A 307 1.33 6.62 -5.44
CA LEU A 307 0.65 5.45 -4.91
C LEU A 307 1.60 4.26 -4.70
N LEU A 308 2.58 4.06 -5.58
CA LEU A 308 3.51 2.94 -5.49
C LEU A 308 4.31 2.95 -4.17
N PRO A 309 5.03 4.03 -3.80
CA PRO A 309 5.75 4.06 -2.53
C PRO A 309 4.79 3.96 -1.33
N PHE A 310 3.60 4.55 -1.41
CA PHE A 310 2.59 4.42 -0.36
C PHE A 310 2.19 2.94 -0.16
N ARG A 311 1.78 2.24 -1.22
CA ARG A 311 1.43 0.81 -1.20
C ARG A 311 2.54 -0.05 -0.64
N VAL A 312 3.77 0.12 -1.13
CA VAL A 312 4.92 -0.65 -0.64
C VAL A 312 5.15 -0.39 0.85
N SER A 313 5.07 0.87 1.29
CA SER A 313 5.27 1.20 2.71
C SER A 313 4.23 0.55 3.62
N GLN A 314 2.96 0.49 3.21
CA GLN A 314 1.91 -0.17 3.98
C GLN A 314 2.09 -1.68 4.03
N ILE A 315 2.41 -2.32 2.88
CA ILE A 315 2.69 -3.76 2.82
C ILE A 315 3.87 -4.12 3.73
N VAL A 316 4.95 -3.34 3.69
CA VAL A 316 6.13 -3.59 4.54
C VAL A 316 5.80 -3.41 6.02
N ARG A 317 5.03 -2.37 6.39
CA ARG A 317 4.59 -2.17 7.78
C ARG A 317 3.80 -3.36 8.31
N MET A 318 2.81 -3.83 7.54
CA MET A 318 2.03 -5.03 7.87
C MET A 318 2.93 -6.26 7.95
N ALA A 319 3.69 -6.54 6.88
CA ALA A 319 4.54 -7.71 6.77
C ALA A 319 5.58 -7.79 7.88
N ALA A 320 6.09 -6.65 8.38
CA ALA A 320 7.05 -6.54 9.47
C ALA A 320 6.40 -6.57 10.87
N GLY A 321 5.07 -6.50 10.97
CA GLY A 321 4.37 -6.38 12.25
C GLY A 321 4.69 -5.07 12.96
N LEU A 322 4.99 -4.02 12.18
CA LEU A 322 5.20 -2.66 12.66
C LEU A 322 3.89 -1.88 12.56
N VAL A 323 2.85 -2.46 13.16
CA VAL A 323 1.51 -1.89 13.17
C VAL A 323 1.37 -0.94 14.36
N GLU A 324 0.96 0.28 14.08
CA GLU A 324 0.50 1.22 15.10
C GLU A 324 -0.91 0.79 15.53
N GLU A 325 -1.27 1.04 16.78
CA GLU A 325 -2.63 0.72 17.26
C GLU A 325 -3.65 1.49 16.44
N ALA A 326 -4.50 0.76 15.73
CA ALA A 326 -5.60 1.33 14.97
C ALA A 326 -6.76 1.67 15.91
N SER A 327 -7.33 2.85 15.67
CA SER A 327 -8.62 3.24 16.22
C SER A 327 -9.75 2.81 15.27
N HIS A 328 -10.94 2.58 15.82
CA HIS A 328 -12.14 2.29 15.05
C HIS A 328 -13.08 3.50 15.12
N PRO A 329 -12.95 4.48 14.21
CA PRO A 329 -13.83 5.63 14.22
C PRO A 329 -15.28 5.18 14.04
N ALA A 330 -16.21 5.99 14.53
CA ALA A 330 -17.62 5.81 14.25
C ALA A 330 -17.85 5.76 12.73
N GLU A 331 -18.94 5.11 12.34
CA GLU A 331 -19.37 5.05 10.95
C GLU A 331 -19.39 6.44 10.31
N PRO A 332 -19.03 6.54 9.01
CA PRO A 332 -18.86 7.82 8.37
C PRO A 332 -20.17 8.60 8.41
N PRO A 333 -20.15 9.89 8.82
CA PRO A 333 -21.36 10.69 8.83
C PRO A 333 -21.85 10.89 7.39
N LEU A 334 -22.98 10.26 7.07
CA LEU A 334 -23.86 10.58 5.95
C LEU A 334 -23.34 10.31 4.53
N PHE A 335 -23.08 9.04 4.19
CA PHE A 335 -23.28 8.59 2.80
C PHE A 335 -24.28 7.45 2.60
N LEU A 336 -24.96 6.93 3.63
CA LEU A 336 -25.88 5.80 3.48
C LEU A 336 -27.14 5.80 4.36
N SER A 337 -27.71 6.95 4.72
CA SER A 337 -29.08 6.92 5.26
C SER A 337 -30.13 6.49 4.22
N VAL A 338 -29.73 6.09 3.00
CA VAL A 338 -30.59 5.51 1.97
C VAL A 338 -31.08 4.10 2.35
N SER A 339 -30.47 3.43 3.33
CA SER A 339 -30.90 2.09 3.78
C SER A 339 -32.07 2.09 4.77
N ALA A 340 -32.52 3.24 5.30
CA ALA A 340 -33.65 3.24 6.24
C ALA A 340 -35.04 3.03 5.56
N GLY A 341 -35.10 2.82 4.24
CA GLY A 341 -36.34 2.67 3.48
C GLY A 341 -36.60 1.29 2.86
N ALA A 342 -35.68 0.33 2.98
CA ALA A 342 -35.89 -1.03 2.47
C ALA A 342 -35.85 -2.03 3.62
N GLU A 343 -36.97 -2.14 4.35
CA GLU A 343 -37.23 -3.37 5.09
C GLU A 343 -37.13 -4.53 4.09
N PRO A 344 -36.33 -5.58 4.37
CA PRO A 344 -36.39 -6.79 3.59
C PRO A 344 -37.83 -7.31 3.66
N ALA A 345 -38.48 -7.46 2.51
CA ALA A 345 -39.82 -8.02 2.46
C ALA A 345 -39.82 -9.35 3.24
N PRO A 346 -40.68 -9.49 4.27
CA PRO A 346 -40.69 -10.70 5.08
C PRO A 346 -41.19 -11.87 4.23
N GLY A 347 -40.27 -12.78 3.92
CA GLY A 347 -40.57 -14.15 3.56
C GLY A 347 -40.73 -14.46 2.07
N THR A 348 -39.80 -15.27 1.57
CA THR A 348 -40.17 -16.56 0.96
C THR A 348 -39.04 -17.56 1.23
N VAL A 349 -39.22 -18.34 2.29
CA VAL A 349 -38.60 -19.67 2.39
C VAL A 349 -39.47 -20.58 1.54
N ASN A 350 -38.89 -21.17 0.49
CA ASN A 350 -39.41 -22.37 -0.16
C ASN A 350 -38.36 -23.46 -0.05
#